data_AF-A0A6M7V3I4-F1
#
_entry.id   AF-A0A6M7V3I4-F1
#
_cell.length_a   1.000
_cell.length_b   1.000
_cell.length_c   1.000
_cell.angle_alpha   90.00
_cell.angle_beta   90.00
_cell.angle_gamma   90.00
#
_symmetry.space_group_name_H-M   'P 1'
#
loop_
_entity.id
_entity.type
_entity.pdbx_description
1 polymer ?
#
loop_
_entity_poly.entity_id
_entity_poly.type
_entity_poly.pdbx_seq_one_letter_code
_entity_poly.pdbx_strand_id
1 'polypeptide(L)'
;MNAVTLAADVRSEPVAGGTRFLVTGSGAVQDSVRRMVKAHAATMNGVDGWRFDASDIDGGASLTVWPPAEDAAKLRGLGFFGLMARGMHHQHHHMMIARGEDPHL
;
A
#
# COMPACT_ATOMS: atom_id res chain seq x y z
N MET A 1 -9.52 -3.93 6.19
CA MET A 1 -9.23 -2.50 5.87
C MET A 1 -9.47 -1.55 7.04
N ASN A 2 -10.55 -1.66 7.83
CA ASN A 2 -10.85 -0.71 8.93
C ASN A 2 -9.66 -0.31 9.82
N ALA A 3 -8.90 -1.29 10.33
CA ALA A 3 -7.73 -1.01 11.17
C ALA A 3 -6.69 -0.14 10.46
N VAL A 4 -6.40 -0.42 9.19
CA VAL A 4 -5.42 0.33 8.39
C VAL A 4 -5.95 1.71 8.01
N THR A 5 -7.24 1.82 7.65
CA THR A 5 -7.83 3.07 7.16
C THR A 5 -8.20 4.05 8.27
N LEU A 6 -8.70 3.56 9.40
CA LEU A 6 -9.29 4.41 10.45
C LEU A 6 -8.44 4.52 11.71
N ALA A 7 -7.48 3.61 11.92
CA ALA A 7 -6.74 3.52 13.18
C ALA A 7 -5.21 3.57 13.03
N ALA A 8 -4.67 3.46 11.81
CA ALA A 8 -3.24 3.61 11.58
C ALA A 8 -2.85 5.08 11.49
N ASP A 9 -1.65 5.41 11.99
CA ASP A 9 -1.00 6.68 11.75
C ASP A 9 -0.14 6.58 10.48
N VAL A 10 -0.12 7.66 9.69
CA VAL A 10 0.64 7.70 8.44
C VAL A 10 1.47 8.96 8.36
N ARG A 11 2.79 8.77 8.28
CA ARG A 11 3.74 9.84 7.96
C ARG A 11 4.26 9.68 6.53
N SER A 12 4.22 10.76 5.76
CA SER A 12 4.72 10.79 4.39
C SER A 12 6.06 11.51 4.31
N GLU A 13 7.04 10.91 3.65
CA GLU A 13 8.40 11.42 3.51
C GLU A 13 8.79 11.44 2.02
N PRO A 14 9.24 12.57 1.47
CA PRO A 14 9.72 12.59 0.10
C PRO A 14 11.00 11.76 -0.02
N VAL A 15 11.12 11.02 -1.13
CA VAL A 15 12.36 10.35 -1.53
C VAL A 15 12.68 10.71 -2.98
N ALA A 16 13.90 10.42 -3.44
CA ALA A 16 14.27 10.66 -4.83
C ALA A 16 13.29 9.94 -5.78
N GLY A 17 12.54 10.75 -6.56
CA GLY A 17 11.56 10.26 -7.54
C GLY A 17 10.31 9.59 -6.95
N GLY A 18 10.03 9.74 -5.66
CA GLY A 18 8.94 8.99 -5.02
C GLY A 18 8.50 9.52 -3.66
N THR A 19 7.72 8.70 -2.95
CA THR A 19 7.28 8.99 -1.57
C THR A 19 7.38 7.72 -0.74
N ARG A 20 7.92 7.86 0.47
CA ARG A 20 7.91 6.83 1.50
C ARG A 20 6.81 7.13 2.51
N PHE A 21 5.98 6.14 2.78
CA PHE A 21 4.96 6.17 3.82
C PHE A 21 5.41 5.30 4.98
N LEU A 22 5.45 5.86 6.18
CA LEU A 22 5.58 5.12 7.42
C LEU A 22 4.18 4.95 7.98
N VAL A 23 3.73 3.70 8.06
CA VAL A 23 2.37 3.36 8.50
C VAL A 23 2.51 2.57 9.78
N THR A 24 1.96 3.08 10.88
CA THR A 24 2.12 2.49 12.20
C THR A 24 0.80 2.41 12.96
N GLY A 25 0.77 1.60 14.00
CA GLY A 25 -0.34 1.46 14.93
C GLY A 25 0.05 0.62 16.12
N SER A 26 -0.90 0.35 17.02
CA SER A 26 -0.68 -0.47 18.21
C SER A 26 -1.50 -1.76 18.18
N GLY A 27 -1.01 -2.79 18.86
CA GLY A 27 -1.69 -4.09 18.96
C GLY A 27 -2.10 -4.66 17.60
N ALA A 28 -3.37 -5.04 17.45
CA ALA A 28 -3.89 -5.63 16.22
C ALA A 28 -3.81 -4.71 14.98
N VAL A 29 -3.67 -3.39 15.15
CA VAL A 29 -3.50 -2.44 14.04
C VAL A 29 -2.14 -2.64 13.39
N GLN A 30 -1.07 -2.80 14.17
CA GLN A 30 0.29 -3.05 13.67
C GLN A 30 0.33 -4.28 12.75
N ASP A 31 -0.23 -5.40 13.20
CA ASP A 31 -0.23 -6.65 12.44
C ASP A 31 -1.10 -6.56 11.18
N SER A 32 -2.16 -5.75 11.22
CA SER A 32 -3.00 -5.47 10.06
C SER A 32 -2.27 -4.61 9.03
N VAL A 33 -1.54 -3.59 9.48
CA VAL A 33 -0.71 -2.73 8.63
C VAL A 33 0.37 -3.56 7.94
N ARG A 34 1.13 -4.38 8.67
CA ARG A 34 2.20 -5.22 8.10
C ARG A 34 1.70 -6.13 6.98
N ARG A 35 0.60 -6.85 7.22
CA ARG A 35 0.03 -7.75 6.21
C ARG A 35 -0.48 -6.99 4.99
N MET A 36 -1.29 -5.95 5.20
CA MET A 36 -1.93 -5.22 4.10
C MET A 36 -0.93 -4.45 3.23
N VAL A 37 0.02 -3.73 3.84
CA VAL A 37 0.98 -2.91 3.11
C VAL A 37 1.89 -3.79 2.24
N LYS A 38 2.40 -4.89 2.80
CA LYS A 38 3.26 -5.83 2.04
C LYS A 38 2.50 -6.52 0.91
N ALA A 39 1.31 -7.04 1.18
CA ALA A 39 0.49 -7.69 0.16
C ALA A 39 0.13 -6.72 -0.98
N HIS A 40 -0.24 -5.48 -0.64
CA HIS A 40 -0.57 -4.47 -1.65
C HIS A 40 0.65 -4.05 -2.48
N ALA A 41 1.81 -3.88 -1.85
CA ALA A 41 3.05 -3.60 -2.58
C ALA A 41 3.40 -4.74 -3.55
N ALA A 42 3.32 -5.99 -3.12
CA ALA A 42 3.57 -7.15 -3.98
C ALA A 42 2.59 -7.22 -5.17
N THR A 43 1.31 -6.93 -4.92
CA THR A 43 0.26 -6.96 -5.95
C THR A 43 0.39 -5.81 -6.96
N MET A 44 0.78 -4.62 -6.50
CA MET A 44 0.78 -3.41 -7.33
C MET A 44 2.13 -3.11 -7.97
N ASN A 45 3.21 -3.75 -7.54
CA ASN A 45 4.54 -3.50 -8.09
C ASN A 45 4.61 -3.83 -9.59
N GLY A 46 4.95 -2.83 -10.40
CA GLY A 46 5.02 -2.92 -11.86
C GLY A 46 3.72 -2.56 -12.59
N VAL A 47 2.58 -2.45 -11.89
CA VAL A 47 1.30 -2.05 -12.49
C VAL A 47 1.37 -0.59 -12.93
N ASP A 48 0.97 -0.30 -14.16
CA ASP A 48 1.02 1.03 -14.80
C ASP A 48 2.42 1.68 -14.78
N GLY A 49 3.50 0.90 -14.64
CA GLY A 49 4.86 1.42 -14.52
C GLY A 49 5.20 2.02 -13.15
N TRP A 50 4.36 1.83 -12.14
CA TRP A 50 4.64 2.24 -10.76
C TRP A 50 5.44 1.16 -10.03
N ARG A 51 6.47 1.56 -9.29
CA ARG A 51 7.28 0.66 -8.46
C ARG A 51 6.90 0.81 -7.00
N PHE A 52 6.74 -0.32 -6.31
CA PHE A 52 6.40 -0.39 -4.90
C PHE A 52 7.43 -1.26 -4.18
N ASP A 53 7.84 -0.82 -3.00
CA ASP A 53 8.70 -1.58 -2.09
C ASP A 53 8.17 -1.45 -0.67
N ALA A 54 8.05 -2.58 0.04
CA ALA A 54 7.51 -2.60 1.39
C ALA A 54 8.34 -3.47 2.32
N SER A 55 8.48 -3.00 3.55
CA SER A 55 9.21 -3.70 4.60
C SER A 55 8.54 -3.49 5.96
N ASP A 56 8.70 -4.46 6.86
CA ASP A 56 8.26 -4.27 8.24
C ASP A 56 9.17 -3.22 8.92
N ILE A 57 8.56 -2.40 9.76
CA ILE A 57 9.25 -1.48 10.67
C ILE A 57 8.71 -1.68 12.09
N ASP A 58 9.32 -1.01 13.08
CA ASP A 58 8.75 -0.98 14.41
C ASP A 58 7.36 -0.30 14.39
N GLY A 59 6.39 -0.88 15.09
CA GLY A 59 5.01 -0.39 15.11
C GLY A 59 4.20 -0.56 13.80
N GLY A 60 4.76 -1.10 12.71
CA GLY A 60 4.00 -1.29 11.46
C GLY A 60 4.83 -1.67 10.24
N ALA A 61 4.62 -0.96 9.13
CA ALA A 61 5.33 -1.18 7.85
C ALA A 61 5.70 0.14 7.16
N SER A 62 6.77 0.11 6.37
CA SER A 62 7.08 1.18 5.42
C SER A 62 6.70 0.78 4.00
N LEU A 63 6.23 1.76 3.22
CA LEU A 63 5.89 1.61 1.81
C LEU A 63 6.57 2.73 1.02
N THR A 64 7.46 2.39 0.10
CA THR A 64 8.10 3.37 -0.79
C THR A 64 7.60 3.17 -2.21
N VAL A 65 7.18 4.27 -2.84
CA VAL A 65 6.49 4.24 -4.13
C VAL A 65 7.10 5.24 -5.08
N TRP A 66 7.40 4.78 -6.29
CA TRP A 66 7.94 5.57 -7.40
C TRP A 66 6.98 5.49 -8.58
N PRO A 67 6.30 6.60 -8.94
CA PRO A 67 5.47 6.65 -10.12
C PRO A 67 6.29 7.02 -11.36
N PRO A 68 5.75 6.84 -12.57
CA PRO A 68 6.20 7.56 -13.76
C PRO A 68 6.22 9.08 -13.50
N ALA A 69 7.10 9.81 -14.20
CA ALA A 69 7.32 11.24 -13.96
C ALA A 69 6.04 12.09 -14.09
N GLU A 70 5.21 11.78 -15.08
CA GLU A 70 3.89 12.40 -15.31
C GLU A 70 2.90 12.21 -14.15
N ASP A 71 3.05 11.13 -13.39
CA ASP A 71 2.18 10.75 -12.29
C ASP A 71 2.70 11.23 -10.92
N ALA A 72 3.80 11.97 -10.87
CA ALA A 72 4.38 12.46 -9.61
C ALA A 72 3.41 13.36 -8.82
N ALA A 73 2.64 14.22 -9.50
CA ALA A 73 1.61 15.03 -8.85
C ALA A 73 0.43 14.18 -8.35
N LYS A 74 0.11 13.10 -9.08
CA LYS A 74 -0.95 12.16 -8.71
C LYS A 74 -0.61 11.38 -7.44
N LEU A 75 0.62 10.87 -7.30
CA LEU A 75 1.06 10.24 -6.04
C LEU A 75 0.90 11.19 -4.84
N ARG A 76 1.30 12.47 -4.99
CA ARG A 76 1.14 13.47 -3.92
C ARG A 76 -0.32 13.74 -3.59
N GLY A 77 -1.19 13.84 -4.59
CA GLY A 77 -2.62 14.08 -4.38
C GLY A 77 -3.36 12.88 -3.77
N LEU A 78 -2.95 11.66 -4.10
CA LEU A 78 -3.53 10.44 -3.53
C LEU A 78 -3.14 10.26 -2.05
N GLY A 79 -1.89 10.56 -1.71
CA GLY A 79 -1.31 10.15 -0.43
C GLY A 79 -1.39 8.64 -0.23
N PHE A 80 -1.18 8.16 0.99
CA PHE A 80 -1.23 6.73 1.29
C PHE A 80 -2.63 6.13 1.05
N PHE A 81 -3.68 6.71 1.62
CA PHE A 81 -5.01 6.11 1.55
C PHE A 81 -5.60 6.10 0.13
N GLY A 82 -5.40 7.18 -0.63
CA GLY A 82 -5.80 7.21 -2.04
C GLY A 82 -5.01 6.20 -2.86
N LEU A 83 -3.73 6.00 -2.56
CA LEU A 83 -2.90 4.99 -3.21
C LEU A 83 -3.41 3.57 -2.92
N MET A 84 -3.73 3.26 -1.66
CA MET A 84 -4.26 1.96 -1.24
C MET A 84 -5.63 1.64 -1.86
N ALA A 85 -6.37 2.64 -2.33
CA ALA A 85 -7.66 2.50 -3.01
C ALA A 85 -7.56 2.55 -4.53
N ARG A 86 -6.36 2.76 -5.10
CA ARG A 86 -6.15 2.88 -6.54
C ARG A 86 -6.01 1.51 -7.21
N GLY A 87 -6.58 1.41 -8.41
CA GLY A 87 -6.31 0.32 -9.36
C GLY A 87 -7.34 -0.80 -9.29
N MET A 88 -7.39 -1.62 -10.33
CA MET A 88 -8.40 -2.70 -10.47
C MET A 88 -7.95 -4.07 -9.92
N HIS A 89 -6.99 -4.09 -9.01
CA HIS A 89 -6.56 -5.34 -8.37
C HIS A 89 -7.61 -5.87 -7.38
N HIS A 90 -8.53 -5.03 -6.91
CA HIS A 90 -9.65 -5.47 -6.07
C HIS A 90 -10.63 -6.37 -6.83
N GLN A 91 -10.89 -6.13 -8.12
CA GLN A 91 -11.72 -7.02 -8.92
C GLN A 91 -11.09 -8.40 -9.02
N HIS A 92 -9.79 -8.45 -9.34
CA HIS A 92 -9.04 -9.70 -9.40
C HIS A 92 -9.05 -10.42 -8.04
N HIS A 93 -8.77 -9.70 -6.95
CA HIS A 93 -8.84 -10.20 -5.57
C HIS A 93 -10.23 -10.76 -5.23
N HIS A 94 -11.32 -10.04 -5.51
CA HIS A 94 -12.68 -10.53 -5.27
C HIS A 94 -13.01 -11.77 -6.11
N MET A 95 -12.50 -11.85 -7.35
CA MET A 95 -12.66 -13.04 -8.19
C MET A 95 -11.89 -14.24 -7.64
N MET A 96 -10.69 -14.06 -7.09
CA MET A 96 -9.93 -15.14 -6.44
C MET A 96 -10.71 -15.71 -5.24
N ILE A 97 -11.27 -14.84 -4.39
CA ILE A 97 -12.12 -15.27 -3.26
C ILE A 97 -13.33 -16.07 -3.75
N ALA A 98 -14.02 -15.58 -4.79
CA ALA A 98 -15.18 -16.26 -5.35
C ALA A 98 -14.84 -17.64 -5.93
N ARG A 99 -13.58 -17.86 -6.33
CA ARG A 99 -13.06 -19.12 -6.87
C ARG A 99 -12.40 -20.02 -5.81
N GLY A 100 -12.24 -19.53 -4.57
CA GLY A 100 -11.49 -20.24 -3.53
C GLY A 100 -9.98 -20.24 -3.74
N GLU A 101 -9.46 -19.30 -4.54
CA GLU A 101 -8.03 -19.06 -4.73
C GLU A 101 -7.49 -18.16 -3.60
N ASP A 102 -6.18 -18.21 -3.32
CA ASP A 102 -5.56 -17.30 -2.36
C ASP A 102 -5.39 -15.91 -3.00
N PRO A 103 -6.09 -14.87 -2.50
CA PRO A 103 -6.04 -13.55 -3.12
C PRO A 103 -4.72 -12.81 -2.91
N HIS A 104 -3.82 -13.32 -2.05
CA HIS A 104 -2.59 -12.64 -1.61
C HIS A 104 -1.31 -13.47 -1.79
N LEU A 105 -1.35 -14.60 -2.52
CA LEU A 105 -0.17 -15.43 -2.88
C LEU A 105 0.50 -14.99 -4.19
#